data_AF-F2VRE9-F1
#
_entry.id   AF-F2VRE9-F1
#
_cell.length_a   1.000
_cell.length_b   1.000
_cell.length_c   1.000
_cell.angle_alpha   90.00
_cell.angle_beta   90.00
_cell.angle_gamma   90.00
#
_symmetry.space_group_name_H-M   'P 1'
#
loop_
_entity.id
_entity.type
_entity.pdbx_description
1 polymer ?
#
loop_
_entity_poly.entity_id
_entity_poly.type
_entity_poly.pdbx_seq_one_letter_code
_entity_poly.pdbx_strand_id
1 'polypeptide(L)' 'ILKEAGIDHLVSYPTIPPGITVYNKTKVEHYFLGISKRDIRRLYARFEGDFKLFGYQ' A
#
# COMPACT_ATOMS: atom_id res chain seq x y z
N ILE A 1 -6.00 -0.83 -2.71
CA ILE A 1 -5.66 0.22 -1.71
C ILE A 1 -4.96 1.43 -2.34
N LEU A 2 -3.62 1.45 -2.53
CA LEU A 2 -2.92 2.67 -3.04
C LEU A 2 -3.44 3.13 -4.42
N LYS A 3 -3.66 2.18 -5.33
CA LYS A 3 -4.31 2.42 -6.64
C LYS A 3 -5.71 3.02 -6.52
N GLU A 4 -6.53 2.49 -5.62
CA GLU A 4 -7.90 2.99 -5.43
C GLU A 4 -7.94 4.37 -4.76
N ALA A 5 -6.86 4.73 -4.06
CA ALA A 5 -6.62 6.05 -3.50
C ALA A 5 -5.95 7.02 -4.50
N GLY A 6 -5.62 6.55 -5.72
CA GLY A 6 -5.07 7.35 -6.81
C GLY A 6 -3.60 7.73 -6.63
N ILE A 7 -2.82 6.96 -5.86
CA ILE A 7 -1.40 7.22 -5.56
C ILE A 7 -0.48 6.08 -5.98
N ASP A 8 -0.96 5.14 -6.78
CA ASP A 8 -0.16 4.04 -7.34
C ASP A 8 0.93 4.51 -8.32
N HIS A 9 0.81 5.71 -8.87
CA HIS A 9 1.85 6.29 -9.71
C HIS A 9 3.03 6.87 -8.90
N LEU A 10 2.91 6.95 -7.57
CA LEU A 10 3.96 7.44 -6.67
C LEU A 10 4.76 6.30 -6.04
N VAL A 11 4.34 5.05 -6.27
CA VAL A 11 4.95 3.86 -5.71
C VAL A 11 4.71 2.65 -6.60
N SER A 12 5.76 1.99 -7.05
CA SER A 12 5.66 0.60 -7.52
C SER A 12 5.89 -0.38 -6.39
N TYR A 13 5.10 -1.45 -6.39
CA TYR A 13 5.36 -2.59 -5.53
C TYR A 13 6.47 -3.46 -6.14
N PRO A 14 7.41 -3.97 -5.33
CA PRO A 14 8.30 -5.03 -5.80
C PRO A 14 7.46 -6.23 -6.22
N THR A 15 8.00 -7.06 -7.13
CA THR A 15 7.35 -8.31 -7.52
C THR A 15 7.01 -9.11 -6.28
N ILE A 16 5.72 -9.35 -6.04
CA ILE A 16 5.25 -10.13 -4.91
C ILE A 16 5.80 -11.56 -5.09
N PRO A 17 6.66 -12.05 -4.18
CA PRO A 17 7.25 -13.36 -4.36
C PRO A 17 6.18 -14.46 -4.42
N PRO A 18 6.37 -15.49 -5.26
CA PRO A 18 5.52 -16.67 -5.24
C PRO A 18 5.60 -17.30 -3.83
N GLY A 19 4.46 -17.39 -3.14
CA GLY A 19 4.38 -17.86 -1.75
C GLY A 19 3.80 -16.86 -0.76
N ILE A 20 3.67 -15.58 -1.12
CA ILE A 20 2.76 -14.67 -0.39
C ILE A 20 1.34 -15.18 -0.63
N THR A 21 0.74 -15.77 0.40
CA THR A 21 -0.56 -16.41 0.28
C THR A 21 -1.66 -15.39 0.01
N VAL A 22 -2.71 -15.83 -0.70
CA VAL A 22 -3.96 -15.06 -0.90
C VAL A 22 -4.55 -14.60 0.45
N TYR A 23 -4.32 -15.36 1.53
CA TYR A 23 -4.72 -15.02 2.89
C TYR A 23 -4.08 -13.72 3.42
N ASN A 24 -2.81 -13.43 3.07
CA ASN A 24 -2.19 -12.17 3.45
C ASN A 24 -2.81 -10.99 2.67
N LYS A 25 -3.21 -11.22 1.41
CA LYS A 25 -3.89 -10.20 0.62
C LYS A 25 -5.24 -9.81 1.22
N THR A 26 -6.09 -10.78 1.57
CA THR A 26 -7.41 -10.50 2.15
C THR A 26 -7.32 -9.85 3.52
N LYS A 27 -6.34 -10.25 4.36
CA LYS A 27 -6.07 -9.58 5.65
C LYS A 27 -5.73 -8.10 5.48
N VAL A 28 -4.83 -7.80 4.53
CA VAL A 28 -4.44 -6.41 4.24
C VAL A 28 -5.66 -5.63 3.74
N GLU A 29 -6.43 -6.18 2.81
CA GLU A 29 -7.67 -5.54 2.33
C GLU A 29 -8.67 -5.27 3.47
N HIS A 30 -8.89 -6.23 4.36
CA HIS A 30 -9.77 -6.07 5.54
C HIS A 30 -9.27 -5.01 6.52
N TYR A 31 -7.97 -4.92 6.76
CA TYR A 31 -7.42 -3.89 7.65
C TYR A 31 -7.71 -2.48 7.13
N PHE A 32 -7.57 -2.27 5.81
CA PHE A 32 -7.76 -0.96 5.19
C PHE A 32 -9.22 -0.63 4.81
N LEU A 33 -10.15 -1.57 4.96
CA LEU A 33 -11.56 -1.42 4.59
C LEU A 33 -12.26 -0.27 5.34
N GLY A 34 -11.83 0.04 6.56
CA GLY A 34 -12.36 1.15 7.38
C GLY A 34 -11.66 2.50 7.15
N ILE A 35 -10.66 2.58 6.28
CA ILE A 35 -9.83 3.78 6.11
C ILE A 35 -10.25 4.51 4.84
N SER A 36 -10.60 5.80 4.97
CA SER A 36 -11.01 6.60 3.82
C SER A 36 -9.85 6.82 2.84
N LYS A 37 -10.16 6.99 1.54
CA LYS A 37 -9.14 7.33 0.52
C LYS A 37 -8.37 8.61 0.83
N ARG A 38 -8.98 9.56 1.55
CA ARG A 38 -8.30 10.79 2.00
C ARG A 38 -7.26 10.46 3.07
N ASP A 39 -7.60 9.57 4.00
CA ASP A 39 -6.69 9.19 5.08
C ASP A 39 -5.59 8.26 4.58
N ILE A 40 -5.85 7.40 3.59
CA ILE A 40 -4.81 6.65 2.88
C ILE A 40 -3.76 7.60 2.29
N ARG A 41 -4.18 8.69 1.63
CA ARG A 41 -3.25 9.70 1.09
C ARG A 41 -2.44 10.41 2.18
N ARG A 42 -3.05 10.69 3.33
CA ARG A 42 -2.35 11.28 4.50
C ARG A 42 -1.36 10.31 5.11
N LEU A 43 -1.73 9.04 5.25
CA LEU A 43 -0.84 7.98 5.72
C LEU A 43 0.35 7.83 4.77
N TYR A 44 0.10 7.80 3.47
CA TYR A 44 1.17 7.77 2.48
C TYR A 44 2.13 8.95 2.66
N ALA A 45 1.63 10.19 2.69
CA ALA A 45 2.48 11.37 2.88
C ALA A 45 3.29 11.33 4.19
N ARG A 46 2.71 10.79 5.27
CA ARG A 46 3.39 10.62 6.56
C ARG A 46 4.53 9.61 6.49
N PHE A 47 4.36 8.54 5.72
CA PHE A 47 5.30 7.41 5.65
C PHE A 47 6.10 7.37 4.34
N GLU A 48 6.06 8.43 3.52
CA GLU A 48 6.76 8.49 2.23
C GLU A 48 8.27 8.18 2.37
N GLY A 49 8.89 8.64 3.46
CA GLY A 49 10.28 8.33 3.78
C GLY A 49 10.54 6.82 3.94
N ASP A 50 9.60 6.08 4.54
CA ASP A 50 9.72 4.64 4.73
C ASP A 50 9.55 3.90 3.40
N PHE A 51 8.61 4.35 2.55
CA PHE A 51 8.47 3.80 1.19
C PHE A 51 9.79 3.91 0.43
N LYS A 52 10.45 5.07 0.47
CA LYS A 52 11.77 5.27 -0.14
C LYS A 52 12.85 4.40 0.51
N LEU A 53 12.88 4.34 1.84
CA LEU A 53 13.87 3.55 2.59
C LEU A 53 13.82 2.07 2.23
N PHE A 54 12.62 1.51 2.03
CA PHE A 54 12.43 0.10 1.69
C PHE A 54 12.42 -0.17 0.17
N GLY A 55 12.75 0.82 -0.66
CA GLY A 55 12.88 0.64 -2.11
C GLY A 55 11.55 0.47 -2.84
N TYR A 56 10.45 0.92 -2.26
CA TYR A 56 9.19 1.09 -2.99
C TYR A 56 9.35 2.34 -3.88
N GLN A 57 9.48 2.12 -5.19
CA GLN A 57 9.74 3.16 -6.21
C GLN A 57 8.64 3.20 -7.24
#